data_AF-A0A376KP17-F1
#
_entry.id   AF-A0A376KP17-F1
#
_cell.length_a   1.000
_cell.length_b   1.000
_cell.length_c   1.000
_cell.angle_alpha   90.00
_cell.angle_beta   90.00
_cell.angle_gamma   90.00
#
_symmetry.space_group_name_H-M   'P 1'
#
loop_
_entity.id
_entity.type
_entity.pdbx_description
1 polymer ?
#
loop_
_entity_poly.entity_id
_entity_poly.type
_entity_poly.pdbx_seq_one_letter_code
_entity_poly.pdbx_strand_id
1 'polypeptide(L)'
;MISGIAEGCLQSGCSLVGGETAEMPGMYHGEDYDVAGFCVGVVEKSEIIDGSKVSDGDVLIALGSSGPHSNGYSLVRKILEVSGCDPQTTELDGKPLADHLLAPTPHLREVSAGVD
;
A
#
# COMPACT_ATOMS: atom_id res chain seq x y z
N MET A 1 14.15 -3.01 -0.98
CA MET A 1 13.42 -1.96 -0.23
C MET A 1 13.49 -0.60 -0.94
N ILE A 2 14.62 0.13 -0.91
CA ILE A 2 14.71 1.51 -1.41
C ILE A 2 14.26 1.67 -2.87
N SER A 3 14.60 0.74 -3.76
CA SER A 3 14.13 0.77 -5.15
C SER A 3 12.61 0.72 -5.28
N GLY A 4 11.92 -0.01 -4.40
CA GLY A 4 10.45 -0.04 -4.36
C GLY A 4 9.84 1.26 -3.84
N ILE A 5 10.49 1.91 -2.88
CA ILE A 5 10.08 3.26 -2.41
C ILE A 5 10.22 4.26 -3.56
N ALA A 6 11.35 4.24 -4.27
CA ALA A 6 11.59 5.13 -5.41
C ALA A 6 10.58 4.91 -6.54
N GLU A 7 10.22 3.66 -6.84
CA GLU A 7 9.17 3.33 -7.81
C GLU A 7 7.80 3.83 -7.35
N GLY A 8 7.45 3.68 -6.07
CA GLY A 8 6.21 4.24 -5.51
C GLY A 8 6.15 5.77 -5.61
N CYS A 9 7.27 6.46 -5.35
CA CYS A 9 7.39 7.90 -5.54
C CYS A 9 7.17 8.31 -7.01
N LEU A 10 7.79 7.57 -7.94
CA LEU A 10 7.63 7.79 -9.38
C LEU A 10 6.18 7.62 -9.83
N GLN A 11 5.51 6.55 -9.38
CA GLN A 11 4.10 6.33 -9.68
C GLN A 11 3.20 7.43 -9.14
N SER A 12 3.58 7.99 -7.98
CA SER A 12 2.87 9.04 -7.25
C SER A 12 3.20 10.47 -7.72
N GLY A 13 4.13 10.64 -8.65
CA GLY A 13 4.56 11.96 -9.10
C GLY A 13 5.28 12.79 -8.03
N CYS A 14 5.86 12.16 -7.01
CA CYS A 14 6.60 12.84 -5.95
C CYS A 14 8.09 12.47 -5.95
N SER A 15 8.90 13.32 -5.32
CA SER A 15 10.35 13.11 -5.20
C SER A 15 10.71 12.40 -3.89
N LEU A 16 11.63 11.44 -3.95
CA LEU A 16 12.28 10.88 -2.77
C LEU A 16 13.40 11.83 -2.30
N VAL A 17 13.08 12.71 -1.36
CA VAL A 17 13.98 13.81 -0.95
C VAL A 17 15.01 13.42 0.11
N GLY A 18 14.81 12.30 0.80
CA GLY A 18 15.71 11.83 1.85
C GLY A 18 15.20 10.59 2.55
N GLY A 19 15.99 10.11 3.51
CA GLY A 19 15.70 8.96 4.35
C GLY A 19 16.76 8.82 5.44
N GLU A 20 16.46 7.99 6.45
CA GLU A 20 17.37 7.69 7.56
C GLU A 20 17.53 6.18 7.67
N THR A 21 18.67 5.71 8.17
CA THR A 21 18.90 4.29 8.47
C THR A 21 19.38 4.15 9.90
N ALA A 22 18.62 3.41 10.70
CA ALA A 22 18.94 3.17 12.11
C ALA A 22 19.20 1.67 12.36
N GLU A 23 20.38 1.35 12.90
CA GLU A 23 20.73 -0.01 13.31
C GLU A 23 20.44 -0.20 14.81
N MET A 24 19.51 -1.10 15.13
CA MET A 24 19.08 -1.36 16.52
C MET A 24 19.17 -2.85 16.86
N PRO A 25 20.39 -3.40 17.07
CA PRO A 25 20.62 -4.83 17.25
C PRO A 25 20.01 -5.42 18.53
N GLY A 26 19.68 -4.58 19.51
CA GLY A 26 18.96 -4.99 20.72
C GLY A 26 17.44 -5.03 20.58
N MET A 27 16.88 -4.50 19.49
CA MET A 27 15.43 -4.40 19.23
C MET A 27 14.99 -5.29 18.07
N TYR A 28 15.75 -5.34 16.98
CA TYR A 28 15.48 -6.19 15.83
C TYR A 28 16.39 -7.42 15.83
N HIS A 29 15.85 -8.57 15.44
CA HIS A 29 16.57 -9.84 15.47
C HIS A 29 16.75 -10.40 14.06
N GLY A 30 17.92 -10.96 13.78
CA GLY A 30 18.21 -11.60 12.49
C GLY A 30 18.09 -10.61 11.32
N GLU A 31 17.20 -10.91 10.39
CA GLU A 31 16.94 -10.11 9.19
C GLU A 31 15.69 -9.21 9.31
N ASP A 32 15.12 -9.10 10.51
CA ASP A 32 13.97 -8.24 10.75
C ASP A 32 14.34 -6.76 10.55
N TYR A 33 13.49 -6.04 9.83
CA TYR A 33 13.60 -4.61 9.61
C TYR A 33 12.23 -3.95 9.64
N ASP A 34 12.21 -2.65 9.93
CA ASP A 34 11.00 -1.83 9.87
C ASP A 34 11.17 -0.67 8.89
N VAL A 35 10.06 -0.22 8.31
CA VAL A 35 10.03 0.88 7.36
C VAL A 35 8.89 1.81 7.72
N ALA A 36 9.25 3.05 8.06
CA ALA A 36 8.32 4.15 8.17
C ALA A 36 8.50 5.10 6.97
N GLY A 37 7.39 5.55 6.39
CA GLY A 37 7.37 6.52 5.32
C GLY A 37 6.73 7.84 5.77
N PHE A 38 7.22 8.96 5.21
CA PHE A 38 6.64 10.28 5.40
C PHE A 38 6.41 10.93 4.04
N CYS A 39 5.24 11.56 3.84
CA CYS A 39 4.88 12.23 2.60
C CYS A 39 4.22 13.59 2.92
N VAL A 40 4.47 14.59 2.08
CA VAL A 40 3.84 15.91 2.14
C VAL A 40 3.16 16.18 0.80
N GLY A 41 1.86 16.49 0.87
CA GLY A 41 1.07 16.96 -0.27
C GLY A 41 0.65 18.42 -0.10
N VAL A 42 0.25 19.05 -1.20
CA VAL A 42 -0.29 20.42 -1.22
C VAL A 42 -1.66 20.39 -1.89
N VAL A 43 -2.58 21.21 -1.40
CA VAL A 43 -3.93 21.36 -1.97
C VAL A 43 -4.37 22.82 -1.81
N GLU A 44 -5.13 23.31 -2.78
CA GLU A 44 -5.80 24.61 -2.65
C GLU A 44 -6.85 24.58 -1.54
N LYS A 45 -6.93 25.64 -0.75
CA LYS A 45 -7.83 25.67 0.43
C LYS A 45 -9.30 25.46 0.07
N SER A 46 -9.73 25.93 -1.11
CA SER A 46 -11.09 25.74 -1.62
C SER A 46 -11.39 24.32 -2.09
N GLU A 47 -10.36 23.55 -2.44
CA GLU A 47 -10.45 22.20 -3.01
C GLU A 47 -10.27 21.10 -1.96
N ILE A 48 -10.17 21.47 -0.68
CA ILE A 48 -10.12 20.50 0.42
C ILE A 48 -11.43 19.70 0.43
N ILE A 49 -11.30 18.38 0.34
CA ILE A 49 -12.42 17.44 0.48
C ILE A 49 -12.57 17.10 1.97
N ASP A 50 -13.60 17.65 2.62
CA ASP A 50 -13.89 17.47 4.05
C ASP A 50 -15.17 16.66 4.32
N GLY A 51 -15.84 16.17 3.28
CA GLY A 51 -17.09 15.42 3.35
C GLY A 51 -18.36 16.26 3.53
N SER A 52 -18.26 17.59 3.68
CA SER A 52 -19.43 18.47 3.87
C SER A 52 -20.34 18.58 2.65
N LYS A 53 -19.82 18.27 1.45
CA LYS A 53 -20.55 18.29 0.17
C LYS A 53 -21.37 17.01 -0.09
N VAL A 54 -21.23 15.98 0.74
CA VAL A 54 -21.96 14.71 0.57
C VAL A 54 -23.44 14.91 0.84
N SER A 55 -24.30 14.39 -0.02
CA SER A 55 -25.75 14.57 0.06
C SER A 55 -26.55 13.34 -0.38
N ASP A 56 -27.85 13.33 -0.05
CA ASP A 56 -28.76 12.28 -0.52
C ASP A 56 -28.81 12.26 -2.05
N GLY A 57 -28.71 11.07 -2.63
CA GLY A 57 -28.65 10.86 -4.07
C GLY A 57 -27.23 10.78 -4.65
N ASP A 58 -26.17 11.01 -3.86
CA ASP A 58 -24.79 10.79 -4.31
C ASP A 58 -24.54 9.30 -4.64
N VAL A 59 -23.72 9.08 -5.68
CA VAL A 59 -23.38 7.74 -6.16
C VAL A 59 -22.01 7.32 -5.61
N LEU A 60 -21.92 6.08 -5.14
CA LEU A 60 -20.66 5.47 -4.75
C LEU A 60 -19.96 4.86 -5.97
N ILE A 61 -18.75 5.31 -6.24
CA ILE A 61 -17.85 4.75 -7.26
C ILE A 61 -16.69 4.08 -6.53
N ALA A 62 -16.48 2.79 -6.80
CA ALA A 62 -15.37 2.02 -6.24
C ALA A 62 -14.23 1.90 -7.25
N LEU A 63 -13.00 2.01 -6.76
CA LEU A 63 -11.78 1.72 -7.52
C LEU A 63 -11.28 0.32 -7.15
N GLY A 64 -10.90 -0.46 -8.16
CA GLY A 64 -10.44 -1.84 -7.96
C GLY A 64 -9.14 -1.91 -7.16
N SER A 65 -9.05 -2.86 -6.22
CA SER A 65 -7.82 -3.17 -5.50
C SER A 65 -6.93 -4.14 -6.31
N SER A 66 -5.61 -4.09 -6.11
CA SER A 66 -4.67 -5.10 -6.63
C SER A 66 -4.64 -6.41 -5.83
N GLY A 67 -5.29 -6.45 -4.66
CA GLY A 67 -5.23 -7.55 -3.72
C GLY A 67 -5.52 -7.07 -2.29
N PRO A 68 -4.93 -7.70 -1.25
CA PRO A 68 -5.07 -7.29 0.15
C PRO A 68 -4.46 -5.92 0.51
N HIS A 69 -3.71 -5.32 -0.41
CA HIS A 69 -2.93 -4.09 -0.20
C HIS A 69 -1.91 -4.26 0.93
N SER A 70 -1.95 -3.42 1.96
CA SER A 70 -1.01 -3.45 3.08
C SER A 70 -1.71 -3.68 4.42
N ASN A 71 -2.97 -4.14 4.39
CA ASN A 71 -3.81 -4.33 5.58
C ASN A 71 -4.27 -5.79 5.72
N GLY A 72 -4.60 -6.21 6.93
CA GLY A 72 -5.20 -7.53 7.18
C GLY A 72 -4.21 -8.72 7.20
N TYR A 73 -2.91 -8.50 7.03
CA TYR A 73 -1.91 -9.59 6.99
C TYR A 73 -1.83 -10.40 8.28
N SER A 74 -2.22 -9.84 9.44
CA SER A 74 -2.32 -10.61 10.67
C SER A 74 -3.35 -11.74 10.54
N LEU A 75 -4.49 -11.48 9.89
CA LEU A 75 -5.51 -12.50 9.63
C LEU A 75 -5.05 -13.45 8.53
N VAL A 76 -4.45 -12.95 7.44
CA VAL A 76 -3.90 -13.78 6.36
C VAL A 76 -2.91 -14.80 6.92
N ARG A 77 -1.94 -14.36 7.72
CA ARG A 77 -0.97 -15.26 8.37
C ARG A 77 -1.67 -16.29 9.27
N LYS A 78 -2.69 -15.88 10.02
CA LYS A 78 -3.45 -16.82 10.86
C LYS A 78 -4.19 -17.86 10.02
N ILE A 79 -4.77 -17.48 8.89
CA ILE A 79 -5.44 -18.40 7.96
C ILE A 79 -4.45 -19.40 7.38
N LEU A 80 -3.27 -18.95 6.94
CA LEU A 80 -2.22 -19.85 6.42
C LEU A 80 -1.76 -20.85 7.49
N GLU A 81 -1.58 -20.40 8.73
CA GLU A 81 -1.22 -21.26 9.87
C GLU A 81 -2.29 -22.34 10.14
N VAL A 82 -3.58 -21.97 10.26
CA VAL A 82 -4.64 -22.93 10.60
C VAL A 82 -4.99 -23.88 9.45
N SER A 83 -4.77 -23.45 8.21
CA SER A 83 -5.00 -24.27 7.02
C SER A 83 -3.81 -25.18 6.68
N GLY A 84 -2.63 -24.92 7.24
CA GLY A 84 -1.39 -25.60 6.84
C GLY A 84 -1.00 -25.32 5.39
N CYS A 85 -1.51 -24.22 4.82
CA CYS A 85 -1.30 -23.84 3.42
C CYS A 85 0.06 -23.16 3.26
N ASP A 86 0.89 -23.69 2.37
CA ASP A 86 2.10 -23.01 1.91
C ASP A 86 1.76 -22.12 0.70
N PRO A 87 1.83 -20.79 0.83
CA PRO A 87 1.46 -19.87 -0.24
C PRO A 87 2.41 -19.91 -1.44
N GLN A 88 3.64 -20.44 -1.30
CA GLN A 88 4.59 -20.51 -2.41
C GLN A 88 4.27 -21.66 -3.38
N THR A 89 3.65 -22.72 -2.88
CA THR A 89 3.36 -23.93 -3.65
C THR A 89 1.87 -24.11 -3.96
N THR A 90 1.01 -23.38 -3.26
CA THR A 90 -0.44 -23.37 -3.51
C THR A 90 -0.75 -22.44 -4.68
N GLU A 91 -1.41 -22.98 -5.71
CA GLU A 91 -1.84 -22.24 -6.90
C GLU A 91 -3.24 -21.65 -6.71
N LEU A 92 -3.42 -20.41 -7.20
CA LEU A 92 -4.71 -19.74 -7.34
C LEU A 92 -4.73 -19.02 -8.69
N ASP A 93 -5.73 -19.32 -9.51
CA ASP A 93 -5.92 -18.70 -10.84
C ASP A 93 -4.65 -18.72 -11.73
N GLY A 94 -3.88 -19.82 -11.63
CA GLY A 94 -2.68 -20.05 -12.45
C GLY A 94 -1.43 -19.26 -12.02
N LYS A 95 -1.41 -18.74 -10.80
CA LYS A 95 -0.23 -18.19 -10.14
C LYS A 95 -0.11 -18.69 -8.70
N PRO A 96 1.10 -18.69 -8.11
CA PRO A 96 1.25 -18.94 -6.69
C PRO A 96 0.41 -17.98 -5.84
N LEU A 97 -0.20 -18.49 -4.77
CA LEU A 97 -0.96 -17.69 -3.81
C LEU A 97 -0.10 -16.55 -3.23
N ALA A 98 1.20 -16.79 -3.07
CA ALA A 98 2.17 -15.78 -2.65
C ALA A 98 2.16 -14.53 -3.56
N ASP A 99 2.00 -14.68 -4.87
CA ASP A 99 1.96 -13.55 -5.81
C ASP A 99 0.71 -12.69 -5.59
N HIS A 100 -0.43 -13.33 -5.34
CA HIS A 100 -1.68 -12.63 -5.01
C HIS A 100 -1.59 -11.91 -3.66
N LEU A 101 -0.96 -12.55 -2.68
CA LEU A 101 -0.77 -12.00 -1.34
C LEU A 101 0.32 -10.94 -1.29
N LEU A 102 1.29 -10.90 -2.21
CA LEU A 102 2.37 -9.90 -2.23
C LEU A 102 2.19 -8.86 -3.34
N ALA A 103 1.05 -8.88 -4.04
CA ALA A 103 0.71 -7.87 -5.02
C ALA A 103 0.78 -6.45 -4.39
N PRO A 104 1.60 -5.53 -4.93
CA PRO A 104 1.81 -4.22 -4.33
C PRO A 104 0.55 -3.36 -4.37
N THR A 105 0.38 -2.49 -3.38
CA THR A 105 -0.70 -1.50 -3.33
C THR A 105 -0.54 -0.49 -4.49
N PRO A 106 -1.59 -0.23 -5.29
CA PRO A 106 -1.48 0.64 -6.45
C PRO A 106 -1.55 2.12 -6.06
N HIS A 107 -0.87 2.99 -6.81
CA HIS A 107 -1.10 4.43 -6.74
C HIS A 107 -2.33 4.82 -7.58
N LEU A 108 -3.21 5.65 -7.03
CA LEU A 108 -4.46 6.07 -7.66
C LEU A 108 -4.28 7.36 -8.48
N ARG A 109 -3.72 7.25 -9.68
CA ARG A 109 -3.56 8.39 -10.62
C ARG A 109 -4.89 9.05 -11.02
N GLU A 110 -5.99 8.31 -10.95
CA GLU A 110 -7.31 8.78 -11.39
C GLU A 110 -7.91 9.85 -10.47
N VAL A 111 -7.44 9.94 -9.23
CA VAL A 111 -7.95 10.90 -8.23
C VAL A 111 -7.26 12.27 -8.36
N SER A 112 -6.09 12.34 -8.99
CA SER A 112 -5.30 13.57 -9.17
C SER A 112 -5.47 14.24 -10.54
N ALA A 113 -6.28 13.68 -11.45
CA ALA A 113 -6.43 14.11 -12.84
C ALA A 113 -7.16 15.46 -13.06
N GLY A 114 -7.22 16.33 -12.04
CA GLY A 114 -7.81 17.67 -12.11
C GLY A 114 -6.88 18.80 -11.67
N VAL A 115 -5.59 18.52 -11.46
CA VAL A 115 -4.58 19.51 -11.07
C VAL A 115 -3.68 19.82 -12.28
N ASP A 116 -4.19 20.64 -13.19
CA ASP A 116 -3.41 21.37 -14.20
C ASP A 116 -3.36 22.87 -13.82
#